data_AF-A0A1U8B7B7-F1
#
_entry.id   AF-A0A1U8B7B7-F1
#
_cell.length_a   1.000
_cell.length_b   1.000
_cell.length_c   1.000
_cell.angle_alpha   90.00
_cell.angle_beta   90.00
_cell.angle_gamma   90.00
#
_symmetry.space_group_name_H-M   'P 1'
#
loop_
_entity.id
_entity.type
_entity.pdbx_description
1 polymer ?
#
loop_
_entity_poly.entity_id
_entity_poly.type
_entity_poly.pdbx_seq_one_letter_code
_entity_poly.pdbx_strand_id
1 'polypeptide(L)'
;MRPTEYQGSSVPLAFLGRSILSIRRNQVISMEGTQEQELEDLEIFQNHIVDRFLDLSLQRSSSDASDHVDDLSIAWVRKLLDSFLCCESEFKALFFLDRDPSHAAKPPLDRFIPELLDRMVKALDVCNAVTHGIDSVRHCQKLAEIAVSALKQKPVGEGQVRRARKALSALVTSMTVDDREGSSHNRSTERVWSFGRKGSGSASAKDRSHGYFRSLSGSVSKTWSAAKQIQAMSANLMMPRGWESTGQAMSVYIMSTVLVVVMWTLVAAIPCQDRAGLLTHFAFLRQLGWASPITGLQERIAEEWKKKEKKGSAGLLDEMQRLERCSQRLIELADSVQFPVEAEQMEEIRLQVAELAEVCQKMEEGLLPLQHQIREVFHRIAKSRAQVVDVLDQAAKLSTAAS
;
A
#
# COMPACT_ATOMS: atom_id res chain seq x y z
N MET A 1 7.65 -53.84 -22.67
CA MET A 1 7.17 -53.11 -23.87
C MET A 1 5.83 -52.49 -23.52
N ARG A 2 5.65 -51.20 -23.83
CA ARG A 2 4.58 -50.24 -23.44
C ARG A 2 4.77 -49.53 -22.08
N PRO A 3 4.94 -48.20 -22.09
CA PRO A 3 4.63 -47.31 -20.98
C PRO A 3 3.24 -46.70 -21.15
N THR A 4 2.55 -46.46 -20.03
CA THR A 4 1.35 -45.62 -19.93
C THR A 4 1.78 -44.22 -19.51
N GLU A 5 1.55 -43.23 -20.36
CA GLU A 5 1.80 -41.81 -20.08
C GLU A 5 0.69 -41.25 -19.19
N TYR A 6 1.11 -40.58 -18.10
CA TYR A 6 0.29 -39.74 -17.24
C TYR A 6 0.10 -38.37 -17.91
N GLN A 7 -1.15 -38.00 -18.17
CA GLN A 7 -1.52 -36.72 -18.75
C GLN A 7 -1.60 -35.66 -17.65
N GLY A 8 -0.54 -34.85 -17.53
CA GLY A 8 -0.53 -33.65 -16.70
C GLY A 8 -1.32 -32.53 -17.37
N SER A 9 -2.34 -32.02 -16.69
CA SER A 9 -3.06 -30.81 -17.10
C SER A 9 -2.25 -29.58 -16.70
N SER A 10 -1.55 -28.99 -17.67
CA SER A 10 -1.00 -27.64 -17.58
C SER A 10 -1.92 -26.69 -18.34
N VAL A 11 -2.58 -25.78 -17.63
CA VAL A 11 -3.38 -24.70 -18.22
C VAL A 11 -2.40 -23.64 -18.78
N PRO A 12 -2.42 -23.31 -20.08
CA PRO A 12 -1.56 -22.26 -20.61
C PRO A 12 -2.19 -20.87 -20.40
N LEU A 13 -1.45 -20.02 -19.69
CA LEU A 13 -1.68 -18.58 -19.59
C LEU A 13 -1.25 -17.93 -20.91
N ALA A 14 -2.15 -17.89 -21.89
CA ALA A 14 -1.89 -17.31 -23.21
C ALA A 14 -3.15 -16.66 -23.79
N PHE A 15 -3.53 -15.47 -23.29
CA PHE A 15 -4.63 -14.68 -23.89
C PHE A 15 -4.48 -13.15 -23.82
N LEU A 16 -3.25 -12.61 -23.75
CA LEU A 16 -3.02 -11.14 -23.80
C LEU A 16 -2.23 -10.66 -25.04
N GLY A 17 -2.11 -11.48 -26.09
CA GLY A 17 -1.13 -11.23 -27.18
C GLY A 17 -1.66 -10.94 -28.59
N ARG A 18 -2.95 -11.08 -28.88
CA ARG A 18 -3.52 -10.87 -30.23
C ARG A 18 -4.96 -10.41 -30.04
N SER A 19 -5.39 -9.19 -30.39
CA SER A 19 -5.54 -8.75 -31.78
C SER A 19 -6.02 -7.29 -31.86
N ILE A 20 -5.13 -6.29 -31.79
CA ILE A 20 -5.47 -4.87 -32.05
C ILE A 20 -4.68 -4.29 -33.25
N LEU A 21 -3.78 -5.07 -33.86
CA LEU A 21 -2.82 -4.54 -34.84
C LEU A 21 -3.15 -4.79 -36.33
N SER A 22 -4.32 -5.34 -36.71
CA SER A 22 -4.57 -5.71 -38.13
C SER A 22 -5.63 -4.89 -38.90
N ILE A 23 -6.35 -3.96 -38.27
CA ILE A 23 -7.44 -3.21 -38.94
C ILE A 23 -7.04 -1.80 -39.42
N ARG A 24 -5.84 -1.31 -39.09
CA ARG A 24 -5.38 0.02 -39.51
C ARG A 24 -4.58 -0.02 -40.80
N ARG A 25 -5.24 -0.15 -41.95
CA ARG A 25 -4.53 0.24 -43.19
C ARG A 25 -5.27 0.92 -44.31
N ASN A 26 -6.54 1.30 -44.26
CA ASN A 26 -7.09 2.28 -45.20
C ASN A 26 -8.53 2.61 -44.83
N GLN A 27 -8.78 3.77 -44.23
CA GLN A 27 -10.05 4.48 -44.38
C GLN A 27 -9.85 5.96 -44.08
N VAL A 28 -10.37 6.78 -45.00
CA VAL A 28 -10.35 8.25 -44.97
C VAL A 28 -11.15 8.72 -43.74
N ILE A 29 -10.51 9.52 -42.88
CA ILE A 29 -11.03 9.92 -41.57
C ILE A 29 -12.23 10.87 -41.74
N SER A 30 -13.43 10.35 -41.49
CA SER A 30 -14.58 11.17 -41.10
C SER A 30 -14.41 11.59 -39.64
N MET A 31 -14.58 12.88 -39.31
CA MET A 31 -14.49 13.39 -37.94
C MET A 31 -15.45 12.69 -36.96
N GLU A 32 -16.58 12.17 -37.45
CA GLU A 32 -17.59 11.44 -36.67
C GLU A 32 -17.04 10.11 -36.11
N GLY A 33 -16.28 9.36 -36.93
CA GLY A 33 -15.79 8.01 -36.57
C GLY A 33 -14.67 8.01 -35.53
N THR A 34 -14.00 9.13 -35.31
CA THR A 34 -12.94 9.23 -34.28
C THR A 34 -13.54 9.44 -32.88
N GLN A 35 -14.65 10.17 -32.80
CA GLN A 35 -15.34 10.44 -31.54
C GLN A 35 -16.12 9.21 -31.03
N GLU A 36 -16.73 8.44 -31.93
CA GLU A 36 -17.38 7.16 -31.57
C GLU A 36 -16.37 6.14 -31.04
N GLN A 37 -15.18 6.03 -31.65
CA GLN A 37 -14.11 5.16 -31.18
C GLN A 37 -13.58 5.57 -29.80
N GLU A 38 -13.41 6.88 -29.55
CA GLU A 38 -12.99 7.40 -28.24
C GLU A 38 -13.97 7.02 -27.11
N LEU A 39 -15.26 7.02 -27.42
CA LEU A 39 -16.32 6.63 -26.49
C LEU A 39 -16.30 5.14 -26.21
N GLU A 40 -16.16 4.30 -27.24
CA GLU A 40 -16.06 2.85 -27.10
C GLU A 40 -14.82 2.46 -26.28
N ASP A 41 -13.66 3.05 -26.59
CA ASP A 41 -12.41 2.79 -25.86
C ASP A 41 -12.55 3.18 -24.36
N LEU A 42 -13.25 4.28 -24.07
CA LEU A 42 -13.53 4.74 -22.71
C LEU A 42 -14.49 3.78 -21.97
N GLU A 43 -15.51 3.26 -22.65
CA GLU A 43 -16.44 2.29 -22.08
C GLU A 43 -15.74 0.97 -21.74
N ILE A 44 -14.89 0.47 -22.66
CA ILE A 44 -14.06 -0.72 -22.43
C ILE A 44 -13.18 -0.53 -21.19
N PHE A 45 -12.52 0.64 -21.08
CA PHE A 45 -11.70 0.96 -19.92
C PHE A 45 -12.49 0.98 -18.60
N GLN A 46 -13.71 1.54 -18.61
CA GLN A 46 -14.58 1.53 -17.44
C GLN A 46 -14.98 0.10 -17.05
N ASN A 47 -15.32 -0.75 -18.01
CA ASN A 47 -15.67 -2.15 -17.77
C ASN A 47 -14.47 -2.94 -17.20
N HIS A 48 -13.27 -2.76 -17.73
CA HIS A 48 -12.07 -3.40 -17.18
C HIS A 48 -11.78 -2.98 -15.73
N ILE A 49 -12.04 -1.71 -15.38
CA ILE A 49 -11.91 -1.25 -14.00
C ILE A 49 -12.93 -1.95 -13.10
N VAL A 50 -14.19 -2.02 -13.54
CA VAL A 50 -15.26 -2.74 -12.82
C VAL A 50 -14.82 -4.18 -12.56
N ASP A 51 -14.40 -4.90 -13.60
CA ASP A 51 -14.01 -6.31 -13.51
C ASP A 51 -12.83 -6.52 -12.56
N ARG A 52 -11.80 -5.68 -12.64
CA ARG A 52 -10.62 -5.77 -11.76
C ARG A 52 -10.97 -5.57 -10.29
N PHE A 53 -11.81 -4.58 -9.98
CA PHE A 53 -12.20 -4.29 -8.60
C PHE A 53 -13.27 -5.24 -8.05
N LEU A 54 -14.08 -5.83 -8.93
CA LEU A 54 -14.95 -6.97 -8.58
C LEU A 54 -14.11 -8.20 -8.25
N ASP A 55 -13.11 -8.54 -9.06
CA ASP A 55 -12.21 -9.67 -8.80
C ASP A 55 -11.40 -9.50 -7.49
N LEU A 56 -11.03 -8.26 -7.14
CA LEU A 56 -10.46 -7.95 -5.81
C LEU A 56 -11.47 -8.14 -4.66
N SER A 57 -12.76 -7.95 -4.92
CA SER A 57 -13.83 -8.11 -3.92
C SER A 57 -14.33 -9.56 -3.79
N LEU A 58 -14.24 -10.34 -4.86
CA LEU A 58 -14.66 -11.75 -4.92
C LEU A 58 -13.64 -12.72 -4.33
N GLN A 59 -12.39 -12.29 -4.13
CA GLN A 59 -11.32 -13.09 -3.53
C GLN A 59 -11.52 -13.48 -2.06
N ARG A 60 -12.72 -13.28 -1.51
CA ARG A 60 -13.17 -13.83 -0.24
C ARG A 60 -12.94 -15.35 -0.25
N SER A 61 -11.92 -15.81 0.48
CA SER A 61 -11.64 -17.23 0.51
C SER A 61 -12.81 -17.96 1.18
N SER A 62 -13.23 -19.05 0.55
CA SER A 62 -14.23 -19.99 1.03
C SER A 62 -13.63 -20.94 2.08
N SER A 63 -13.04 -20.40 3.15
CA SER A 63 -12.60 -21.21 4.29
C SER A 63 -13.51 -20.96 5.50
N ASP A 64 -14.10 -22.05 5.96
CA ASP A 64 -15.02 -22.18 7.09
C ASP A 64 -14.65 -21.37 8.34
N ALA A 65 -15.71 -20.88 9.01
CA ALA A 65 -15.81 -20.69 10.46
C ALA A 65 -14.82 -19.74 11.17
N SER A 66 -14.24 -18.75 10.49
CA SER A 66 -13.63 -17.61 11.20
C SER A 66 -14.08 -16.28 10.61
N ASP A 67 -14.41 -15.33 11.49
CA ASP A 67 -14.81 -13.93 11.18
C ASP A 67 -13.69 -13.10 10.50
N HIS A 68 -12.71 -13.75 9.90
CA HIS A 68 -11.53 -13.10 9.34
C HIS A 68 -11.77 -12.70 7.88
N VAL A 69 -11.59 -11.41 7.63
CA VAL A 69 -11.63 -10.83 6.29
C VAL A 69 -10.21 -10.90 5.74
N ASP A 70 -9.97 -11.69 4.70
CA ASP A 70 -8.66 -11.76 4.00
C ASP A 70 -8.31 -10.49 3.20
N ASP A 71 -9.21 -9.50 3.23
CA ASP A 71 -8.99 -8.17 2.68
C ASP A 71 -7.75 -7.56 3.35
N LEU A 72 -6.86 -6.97 2.55
CA LEU A 72 -5.62 -6.33 3.01
C LEU A 72 -4.53 -7.30 3.53
N SER A 73 -4.55 -8.59 3.20
CA SER A 73 -3.34 -9.42 3.27
C SER A 73 -2.24 -8.91 2.33
N ILE A 74 -0.98 -9.29 2.55
CA ILE A 74 0.13 -8.91 1.64
C ILE A 74 -0.18 -9.34 0.20
N ALA A 75 -0.72 -10.55 0.00
CA ALA A 75 -1.10 -11.05 -1.31
C ALA A 75 -2.20 -10.21 -1.97
N TRP A 76 -3.22 -9.83 -1.19
CA TRP A 76 -4.31 -8.99 -1.67
C TRP A 76 -3.82 -7.59 -2.06
N VAL A 77 -2.97 -6.95 -1.23
CA VAL A 77 -2.39 -5.63 -1.53
C VAL A 77 -1.56 -5.69 -2.81
N ARG A 78 -0.79 -6.76 -3.02
CA ARG A 78 -0.06 -6.97 -4.27
C ARG A 78 -0.97 -7.06 -5.49
N LYS A 79 -2.09 -7.78 -5.38
CA LYS A 79 -3.09 -7.85 -6.46
C LYS A 79 -3.73 -6.48 -6.74
N LEU A 80 -4.00 -5.68 -5.70
CA LEU A 80 -4.48 -4.30 -5.87
C LEU A 80 -3.48 -3.46 -6.69
N LEU A 81 -2.18 -3.59 -6.38
CA LEU A 81 -1.14 -2.89 -7.13
C LEU A 81 -1.06 -3.39 -8.58
N ASP A 82 -1.18 -4.69 -8.84
CA ASP A 82 -1.25 -5.21 -10.21
C ASP A 82 -2.44 -4.65 -10.99
N SER A 83 -3.62 -4.62 -10.37
CA SER A 83 -4.81 -3.99 -10.96
C SER A 83 -4.57 -2.50 -11.28
N PHE A 84 -3.93 -1.76 -10.37
CA PHE A 84 -3.54 -0.37 -10.62
C PHE A 84 -2.60 -0.23 -11.81
N LEU A 85 -1.56 -1.07 -11.90
CA LEU A 85 -0.58 -1.04 -12.99
C LEU A 85 -1.21 -1.36 -14.34
N CYS A 86 -2.18 -2.26 -14.37
CA CYS A 86 -2.96 -2.54 -15.57
C CYS A 86 -3.86 -1.36 -15.95
N CYS A 87 -4.54 -0.72 -14.99
CA CYS A 87 -5.35 0.47 -15.24
C CYS A 87 -4.50 1.63 -15.76
N GLU A 88 -3.30 1.82 -15.20
CA GLU A 88 -2.36 2.83 -15.63
C GLU A 88 -1.88 2.61 -17.07
N SER A 89 -1.60 1.35 -17.43
CA SER A 89 -1.15 1.00 -18.79
C SER A 89 -2.23 1.29 -19.85
N GLU A 90 -3.49 0.98 -19.55
CA GLU A 90 -4.62 1.29 -20.43
C GLU A 90 -4.91 2.78 -20.51
N PHE A 91 -4.90 3.48 -19.37
CA PHE A 91 -5.04 4.93 -19.33
C PHE A 91 -4.02 5.62 -20.24
N LYS A 92 -2.77 5.17 -20.23
CA LYS A 92 -1.73 5.70 -21.12
C LYS A 92 -2.03 5.48 -22.59
N ALA A 93 -2.60 4.34 -22.96
CA ALA A 93 -3.02 4.11 -24.34
C ALA A 93 -4.12 5.10 -24.74
N LEU A 94 -5.10 5.34 -23.87
CA LEU A 94 -6.17 6.32 -24.12
C LEU A 94 -5.65 7.76 -24.21
N PHE A 95 -4.68 8.10 -23.37
CA PHE A 95 -4.22 9.48 -23.17
C PHE A 95 -3.08 9.88 -24.12
N PHE A 96 -2.15 8.97 -24.44
CA PHE A 96 -0.94 9.29 -25.21
C PHE A 96 -0.95 8.74 -26.64
N LEU A 97 -1.69 7.66 -26.94
CA LEU A 97 -1.62 7.02 -28.25
C LEU A 97 -2.51 7.76 -29.26
N ASP A 98 -1.95 8.14 -30.41
CA ASP A 98 -2.65 8.77 -31.55
C ASP A 98 -3.35 10.11 -31.26
N ARG A 99 -2.97 10.83 -30.19
CA ARG A 99 -3.56 12.13 -29.85
C ARG A 99 -2.64 13.30 -30.21
N ASP A 100 -3.22 14.35 -30.78
CA ASP A 100 -2.51 15.60 -31.02
C ASP A 100 -2.22 16.29 -29.67
N PRO A 101 -0.93 16.54 -29.33
CA PRO A 101 -0.53 17.18 -28.07
C PRO A 101 -1.19 18.55 -27.88
N SER A 102 -1.62 19.24 -28.93
CA SER A 102 -2.31 20.53 -28.82
C SER A 102 -3.61 20.47 -28.01
N HIS A 103 -4.25 19.29 -27.88
CA HIS A 103 -5.47 19.12 -27.08
C HIS A 103 -5.21 19.14 -25.57
N ALA A 104 -4.01 18.76 -25.11
CA ALA A 104 -3.68 18.75 -23.69
C ALA A 104 -3.71 20.17 -23.07
N ALA A 105 -3.45 21.21 -23.88
CA ALA A 105 -3.50 22.59 -23.44
C ALA A 105 -4.88 23.26 -23.64
N LYS A 106 -5.88 22.53 -24.16
CA LYS A 106 -7.21 23.06 -24.45
C LYS A 106 -8.24 22.62 -23.40
N PRO A 107 -9.33 23.39 -23.20
CA PRO A 107 -10.45 22.95 -22.38
C PRO A 107 -11.05 21.64 -22.88
N PRO A 108 -11.45 20.71 -21.99
CA PRO A 108 -11.40 20.82 -20.52
C PRO A 108 -10.12 20.25 -19.88
N LEU A 109 -9.14 19.79 -20.67
CA LEU A 109 -7.95 19.10 -20.15
C LEU A 109 -6.96 20.02 -19.44
N ASP A 110 -6.92 21.29 -19.86
CA ASP A 110 -6.17 22.37 -19.24
C ASP A 110 -6.36 22.49 -17.72
N ARG A 111 -7.54 22.15 -17.19
CA ARG A 111 -7.80 22.08 -15.74
C ARG A 111 -7.53 20.72 -15.10
N PHE A 112 -7.70 19.62 -15.82
CA PHE A 112 -7.57 18.27 -15.25
C PHE A 112 -6.12 17.81 -15.16
N ILE A 113 -5.29 18.19 -16.13
CA ILE A 113 -3.89 17.78 -16.19
C ILE A 113 -3.06 18.35 -15.04
N PRO A 114 -3.15 19.64 -14.67
CA PRO A 114 -2.42 20.17 -13.51
C PRO A 114 -2.78 19.44 -12.21
N GLU A 115 -4.06 19.15 -12.01
CA GLU A 115 -4.54 18.39 -10.85
C GLU A 115 -4.05 16.94 -10.87
N LEU A 116 -3.98 16.29 -12.04
CA LEU A 116 -3.37 14.97 -12.19
C LEU A 116 -1.88 14.99 -11.82
N LEU A 117 -1.12 15.96 -12.33
CA LEU A 117 0.30 16.11 -12.04
C LEU A 117 0.57 16.34 -10.55
N ASP A 118 -0.26 17.16 -9.91
CA ASP A 118 -0.20 17.40 -8.47
C ASP A 118 -0.47 16.12 -7.67
N ARG A 119 -1.52 15.36 -8.03
CA ARG A 119 -1.81 14.05 -7.42
C ARG A 119 -0.69 13.04 -7.63
N MET A 120 -0.06 13.02 -8.79
CA MET A 120 1.09 12.14 -9.07
C MET A 120 2.24 12.44 -8.12
N VAL A 121 2.56 13.72 -7.86
CA VAL A 121 3.62 14.09 -6.90
C VAL A 121 3.27 13.60 -5.49
N LYS A 122 2.04 13.86 -5.03
CA LYS A 122 1.58 13.38 -3.72
C LYS A 122 1.60 11.86 -3.60
N ALA A 123 1.24 11.15 -4.67
CA ALA A 123 1.30 9.69 -4.72
C ALA A 123 2.75 9.16 -4.63
N LEU A 124 3.73 9.86 -5.21
CA LEU A 124 5.15 9.52 -5.06
C LEU A 124 5.59 9.68 -3.59
N ASP A 125 5.16 10.74 -2.91
CA ASP A 125 5.41 10.93 -1.47
C ASP A 125 4.79 9.81 -0.62
N VAL A 126 3.55 9.41 -0.94
CA VAL A 126 2.89 8.28 -0.28
C VAL A 126 3.64 6.97 -0.52
N CYS A 127 4.09 6.68 -1.74
CA CYS A 127 4.90 5.50 -2.04
C CYS A 127 6.19 5.43 -1.20
N ASN A 128 6.86 6.57 -1.03
CA ASN A 128 8.04 6.67 -0.18
C ASN A 128 7.69 6.38 1.30
N ALA A 129 6.65 7.02 1.82
CA ALA A 129 6.21 6.81 3.20
C ALA A 129 5.79 5.35 3.46
N VAL A 130 5.07 4.73 2.53
CA VAL A 130 4.65 3.32 2.60
C VAL A 130 5.85 2.38 2.51
N THR A 131 6.86 2.71 1.70
CA THR A 131 8.11 1.94 1.63
C THR A 131 8.82 1.91 2.98
N HIS A 132 8.87 3.05 3.69
CA HIS A 132 9.39 3.09 5.06
C HIS A 132 8.50 2.34 6.05
N GLY A 133 7.18 2.41 5.86
CA GLY A 133 6.23 1.59 6.59
C GLY A 133 6.53 0.09 6.50
N ILE A 134 6.89 -0.40 5.31
CA ILE A 134 7.30 -1.80 5.13
C ILE A 134 8.58 -2.13 5.90
N ASP A 135 9.54 -1.21 5.99
CA ASP A 135 10.74 -1.43 6.80
C ASP A 135 10.39 -1.53 8.29
N SER A 136 9.43 -0.73 8.78
CA SER A 136 8.87 -0.86 10.13
C SER A 136 8.15 -2.21 10.33
N VAL A 137 7.38 -2.66 9.32
CA VAL A 137 6.71 -3.97 9.36
C VAL A 137 7.73 -5.11 9.45
N ARG A 138 8.83 -5.01 8.70
CA ARG A 138 9.94 -5.97 8.76
C ARG A 138 10.66 -5.93 10.11
N HIS A 139 10.75 -4.77 10.75
CA HIS A 139 11.29 -4.67 12.11
C HIS A 139 10.41 -5.42 13.11
N CYS A 140 9.09 -5.25 13.02
CA CYS A 140 8.11 -5.99 13.84
C CYS A 140 8.27 -7.52 13.66
N GLN A 141 8.36 -7.98 12.41
CA GLN A 141 8.60 -9.39 12.07
C GLN A 141 9.86 -9.93 12.78
N LYS A 142 10.99 -9.22 12.71
CA LYS A 142 12.25 -9.64 13.36
C LYS A 142 12.12 -9.78 14.88
N LEU A 143 11.35 -8.91 15.53
CA LEU A 143 11.10 -9.02 16.97
C LEU A 143 10.26 -10.26 17.30
N ALA A 144 9.25 -10.57 16.48
CA ALA A 144 8.47 -11.78 16.62
C ALA A 144 9.32 -13.05 16.39
N GLU A 145 10.21 -13.06 15.40
CA GLU A 145 11.12 -14.17 15.13
C GLU A 145 12.03 -14.48 16.33
N ILE A 146 12.46 -13.46 17.08
CA ILE A 146 13.23 -13.66 18.32
C ILE A 146 12.38 -14.41 19.36
N ALA A 147 11.10 -14.05 19.51
CA ALA A 147 10.19 -14.73 20.43
C ALA A 147 9.92 -16.17 19.99
N VAL A 148 9.66 -16.39 18.70
CA VAL A 148 9.50 -17.73 18.10
C VAL A 148 10.74 -18.58 18.34
N SER A 149 11.93 -18.05 18.07
CA SER A 149 13.20 -18.76 18.25
C SER A 149 13.43 -19.15 19.72
N ALA A 150 13.13 -18.25 20.67
CA ALA A 150 13.28 -18.53 22.09
C ALA A 150 12.32 -19.62 22.58
N LEU A 151 11.02 -19.54 22.22
CA LEU A 151 9.99 -20.47 22.69
C LEU A 151 10.00 -21.83 21.97
N LYS A 152 10.66 -21.95 20.81
CA LYS A 152 10.87 -23.25 20.14
C LYS A 152 11.97 -24.11 20.76
N GLN A 153 12.84 -23.55 21.62
CA GLN A 153 13.91 -24.32 22.25
C GLN A 153 13.35 -25.31 23.27
N LYS A 154 13.91 -26.53 23.31
CA LYS A 154 13.51 -27.58 24.27
C LYS A 154 14.66 -27.88 25.24
N PRO A 155 14.42 -27.94 26.56
CA PRO A 155 13.19 -27.54 27.25
C PRO A 155 12.99 -26.01 27.26
N VAL A 156 11.74 -25.55 27.30
CA VAL A 156 11.44 -24.12 27.49
C VAL A 156 11.69 -23.78 28.97
N GLY A 157 12.79 -23.08 29.24
CA GLY A 157 13.12 -22.60 30.58
C GLY A 157 12.71 -21.14 30.81
N GLU A 158 12.79 -20.70 32.06
CA GLU A 158 12.44 -19.34 32.48
C GLU A 158 13.18 -18.25 31.68
N GLY A 159 14.47 -18.48 31.36
CA GLY A 159 15.25 -17.56 30.54
C GLY A 159 14.69 -17.37 29.13
N GLN A 160 14.15 -18.42 28.51
CA GLN A 160 13.55 -18.35 27.18
C GLN A 160 12.22 -17.58 27.21
N VAL A 161 11.38 -17.85 28.21
CA VAL A 161 10.11 -17.13 28.42
C VAL A 161 10.38 -15.64 28.65
N ARG A 162 11.35 -15.28 29.52
CA ARG A 162 11.75 -13.89 29.76
C ARG A 162 12.26 -13.21 28.48
N ARG A 163 13.06 -13.91 27.66
CA ARG A 163 13.56 -13.39 26.38
C ARG A 163 12.42 -13.14 25.39
N ALA A 164 11.53 -14.11 25.24
CA ALA A 164 10.37 -14.02 24.35
C ALA A 164 9.47 -12.86 24.77
N ARG A 165 9.10 -12.80 26.05
CA ARG A 165 8.33 -11.70 26.63
C ARG A 165 8.95 -10.34 26.32
N LYS A 166 10.26 -10.16 26.53
CA LYS A 166 10.94 -8.89 26.23
C LYS A 166 10.84 -8.51 24.75
N ALA A 167 11.00 -9.48 23.85
CA ALA A 167 10.88 -9.24 22.41
C ALA A 167 9.44 -8.88 22.00
N LEU A 168 8.45 -9.60 22.55
CA LEU A 168 7.03 -9.33 22.30
C LEU A 168 6.59 -7.98 22.87
N SER A 169 7.05 -7.59 24.07
CA SER A 169 6.76 -6.24 24.61
C SER A 169 7.38 -5.13 23.75
N ALA A 170 8.60 -5.34 23.24
CA ALA A 170 9.23 -4.40 22.31
C ALA A 170 8.43 -4.30 20.99
N LEU A 171 7.91 -5.43 20.50
CA LEU A 171 7.06 -5.51 19.31
C LEU A 171 5.76 -4.71 19.47
N VAL A 172 4.99 -4.98 20.52
CA VAL A 172 3.74 -4.24 20.81
C VAL A 172 4.01 -2.74 21.01
N THR A 173 5.14 -2.39 21.65
CA THR A 173 5.55 -0.99 21.77
C THR A 173 5.83 -0.38 20.39
N SER A 174 6.58 -1.07 19.52
CA SER A 174 6.89 -0.55 18.18
C SER A 174 5.65 -0.32 17.30
N MET A 175 4.58 -1.10 17.51
CA MET A 175 3.30 -0.96 16.81
C MET A 175 2.48 0.26 17.23
N THR A 176 2.77 0.88 18.39
CA THR A 176 1.95 1.94 19.00
C THR A 176 2.61 3.33 19.02
N VAL A 177 3.88 3.44 18.61
CA VAL A 177 4.70 4.66 18.79
C VAL A 177 4.44 5.74 17.73
N ASP A 178 3.85 5.41 16.57
CA ASP A 178 3.72 6.34 15.44
C ASP A 178 2.81 7.57 15.71
N ASP A 179 1.98 7.56 16.76
CA ASP A 179 1.03 8.64 17.05
C ASP A 179 1.53 9.69 18.06
N ARG A 180 2.58 9.41 18.86
CA ARG A 180 2.93 10.22 20.04
C ARG A 180 4.11 11.17 19.90
N GLU A 181 4.88 11.10 18.83
CA GLU A 181 6.04 11.98 18.62
C GLU A 181 5.63 13.47 18.40
N GLY A 182 4.33 13.75 18.22
CA GLY A 182 3.78 15.11 18.08
C GLY A 182 3.52 15.88 19.38
N SER A 183 3.62 15.25 20.56
CA SER A 183 3.20 15.90 21.83
C SER A 183 4.15 15.70 23.02
N SER A 184 5.38 15.21 22.81
CA SER A 184 6.38 15.20 23.88
C SER A 184 7.28 16.43 23.82
N HIS A 185 6.91 17.42 24.62
CA HIS A 185 7.79 18.48 25.09
C HIS A 185 8.90 17.84 25.95
N ASN A 186 9.94 17.30 25.33
CA ASN A 186 11.19 17.03 26.04
C ASN A 186 12.38 17.46 25.17
N ARG A 187 12.83 18.68 25.46
CA ARG A 187 14.11 19.22 25.02
C ARG A 187 15.22 18.36 25.61
N SER A 188 15.78 17.46 24.81
CA SER A 188 17.16 16.98 25.02
C SER A 188 18.01 17.58 23.91
N THR A 189 18.66 18.69 24.21
CA THR A 189 19.72 19.27 23.40
C THR A 189 20.97 18.39 23.52
N GLU A 190 21.12 17.39 22.67
CA GLU A 190 22.40 16.72 22.49
C GLU A 190 23.19 17.42 21.40
N ARG A 191 24.09 18.30 21.85
CA ARG A 191 25.15 18.88 21.04
C ARG A 191 26.04 17.74 20.52
N VAL A 192 26.26 17.76 19.21
CA VAL A 192 27.22 16.94 18.48
C VAL A 192 28.60 17.05 19.13
N TRP A 193 29.17 15.93 19.59
CA TRP A 193 30.59 15.85 19.94
C TRP A 193 31.33 14.97 18.92
N SER A 194 32.10 15.64 18.07
CA SER A 194 33.11 15.06 17.20
C SER A 194 34.43 14.85 17.95
N PHE A 195 35.10 13.72 17.68
CA PHE A 195 36.55 13.47 17.75
C PHE A 195 37.38 14.13 18.87
N GLY A 196 37.91 13.31 19.79
CA GLY A 196 39.04 13.69 20.66
C GLY A 196 39.59 12.52 21.49
N ARG A 197 40.89 12.23 21.37
CA ARG A 197 41.63 11.16 22.08
C ARG A 197 42.04 11.56 23.51
N LYS A 198 42.18 10.52 24.36
CA LYS A 198 43.05 10.35 25.57
C LYS A 198 42.76 11.19 26.83
N GLY A 199 42.56 10.48 27.95
CA GLY A 199 42.73 11.00 29.31
C GLY A 199 42.25 10.01 30.39
N SER A 200 43.16 9.60 31.27
CA SER A 200 42.97 8.68 32.41
C SER A 200 42.15 9.29 33.55
N GLY A 201 41.33 8.49 34.24
CA GLY A 201 40.72 8.89 35.52
C GLY A 201 39.57 7.98 35.96
N SER A 202 39.79 7.19 37.01
CA SER A 202 38.77 6.31 37.61
C SER A 202 37.67 7.13 38.30
N ALA A 203 36.40 6.80 38.06
CA ALA A 203 35.33 6.92 39.05
C ALA A 203 34.08 6.13 38.60
N SER A 204 33.54 5.39 39.56
CA SER A 204 32.30 4.60 39.50
C SER A 204 31.10 5.37 38.93
N ALA A 205 30.46 4.82 37.89
CA ALA A 205 29.08 5.14 37.55
C ALA A 205 28.43 3.96 36.84
N LYS A 206 27.53 3.32 37.57
CA LYS A 206 26.61 2.28 37.14
C LYS A 206 25.51 2.95 36.32
N ASP A 207 25.62 2.97 35.00
CA ASP A 207 24.43 3.17 34.17
C ASP A 207 24.51 2.40 32.84
N ARG A 208 23.58 1.46 32.71
CA ARG A 208 23.40 0.64 31.51
C ARG A 208 22.53 1.44 30.54
N SER A 209 23.15 2.36 29.80
CA SER A 209 22.56 2.94 28.60
C SER A 209 22.37 1.83 27.55
N HIS A 210 21.20 1.18 27.59
CA HIS A 210 20.68 0.39 26.49
C HIS A 210 20.37 1.37 25.36
N GLY A 211 21.18 1.32 24.30
CA GLY A 211 20.96 2.08 23.08
C GLY A 211 19.55 1.85 22.54
N TYR A 212 18.67 2.81 22.79
CA TYR A 212 17.43 2.97 22.05
C TYR A 212 17.85 3.29 20.62
N PHE A 213 17.58 2.34 19.73
CA PHE A 213 17.77 2.52 18.30
C PHE A 213 17.02 3.78 17.88
N ARG A 214 17.74 4.66 17.16
CA ARG A 214 17.17 5.77 16.39
C ARG A 214 15.89 5.30 15.70
N SER A 215 14.83 6.08 15.87
CA SER A 215 13.61 5.88 15.08
C SER A 215 13.99 5.87 13.59
N LEU A 216 13.36 4.97 12.85
CA LEU A 216 13.48 4.89 11.39
C LEU A 216 12.83 6.12 10.70
N SER A 217 12.42 7.14 11.45
CA SER A 217 11.73 8.36 11.00
C SER A 217 12.63 9.36 10.25
N GLY A 218 13.76 8.92 9.71
CA GLY A 218 14.80 9.81 9.18
C GLY A 218 14.56 10.38 7.78
N SER A 219 13.52 9.97 7.04
CA SER A 219 13.36 10.38 5.63
C SER A 219 12.20 11.33 5.35
N VAL A 220 11.23 11.46 6.27
CA VAL A 220 10.05 12.32 6.06
C VAL A 220 10.03 13.41 7.13
N SER A 221 9.71 14.65 6.71
CA SER A 221 9.64 15.77 7.64
C SER A 221 8.66 15.48 8.78
N LYS A 222 8.97 15.95 10.00
CA LYS A 222 8.09 15.80 11.18
C LYS A 222 6.69 16.42 11.01
N THR A 223 6.50 17.27 9.98
CA THR A 223 5.24 17.93 9.65
C THR A 223 4.42 17.22 8.57
N TRP A 224 4.94 16.13 8.00
CA TRP A 224 4.24 15.35 6.97
C TRP A 224 3.15 14.47 7.61
N SER A 225 2.07 14.25 6.86
CA SER A 225 0.90 13.52 7.31
C SER A 225 0.28 12.74 6.15
N ALA A 226 0.22 11.42 6.30
CA ALA A 226 -0.39 10.55 5.29
C ALA A 226 -1.88 10.92 5.10
N ALA A 227 -2.60 11.17 6.19
CA ALA A 227 -4.01 11.54 6.13
C ALA A 227 -4.22 12.86 5.35
N LYS A 228 -3.41 13.88 5.61
CA LYS A 228 -3.49 15.16 4.89
C LYS A 228 -3.10 15.03 3.42
N GLN A 229 -2.12 14.18 3.09
CA GLN A 229 -1.76 13.92 1.69
C GLN A 229 -2.94 13.32 0.94
N ILE A 230 -3.59 12.29 1.49
CA ILE A 230 -4.77 11.69 0.86
C ILE A 230 -5.92 12.69 0.76
N GLN A 231 -6.15 13.49 1.81
CA GLN A 231 -7.16 14.55 1.79
C GLN A 231 -6.90 15.55 0.67
N ALA A 232 -5.66 16.02 0.53
CA ALA A 232 -5.28 16.96 -0.53
C ALA A 232 -5.42 16.35 -1.92
N MET A 233 -5.10 15.07 -2.10
CA MET A 233 -5.32 14.37 -3.39
C MET A 233 -6.81 14.29 -3.76
N SER A 234 -7.70 14.16 -2.77
CA SER A 234 -9.14 14.05 -2.97
C SER A 234 -9.89 15.38 -3.11
N ALA A 235 -9.36 16.47 -2.53
CA ALA A 235 -10.10 17.74 -2.38
C ALA A 235 -10.55 18.37 -3.70
N ASN A 236 -9.73 18.24 -4.75
CA ASN A 236 -10.00 18.81 -6.08
C ASN A 236 -10.45 17.76 -7.11
N LEU A 237 -10.85 16.56 -6.66
CA LEU A 237 -11.27 15.50 -7.55
C LEU A 237 -12.71 15.77 -8.03
N MET A 238 -12.83 16.57 -9.08
CA MET A 238 -14.13 16.98 -9.63
C MET A 238 -14.52 16.12 -10.84
N MET A 239 -15.74 15.61 -10.84
CA MET A 239 -16.29 14.88 -11.97
C MET A 239 -16.47 15.82 -13.19
N PRO A 240 -16.01 15.44 -14.41
CA PRO A 240 -16.33 16.16 -15.64
C PRO A 240 -17.85 16.26 -15.85
N ARG A 241 -18.36 17.39 -16.32
CA ARG A 241 -19.82 17.63 -16.46
C ARG A 241 -20.19 17.97 -17.89
N GLY A 242 -21.41 17.60 -18.31
CA GLY A 242 -21.91 17.88 -19.65
C GLY A 242 -21.07 17.19 -20.73
N TRP A 243 -20.66 17.94 -21.75
CA TRP A 243 -19.87 17.44 -22.89
C TRP A 243 -18.45 16.96 -22.51
N GLU A 244 -17.97 17.26 -21.31
CA GLU A 244 -16.66 16.82 -20.79
C GLU A 244 -16.69 15.37 -20.27
N SER A 245 -17.89 14.81 -20.07
CA SER A 245 -18.10 13.46 -19.52
C SER A 245 -17.90 12.34 -20.55
N THR A 246 -17.84 12.68 -21.82
CA THR A 246 -17.81 11.78 -22.98
C THR A 246 -16.45 11.75 -23.67
N GLY A 247 -15.36 12.13 -22.99
CA GLY A 247 -14.04 12.25 -23.63
C GLY A 247 -12.85 12.06 -22.68
N GLN A 248 -11.66 12.48 -23.13
CA GLN A 248 -10.39 12.26 -22.43
C GLN A 248 -10.36 12.75 -20.98
N ALA A 249 -11.08 13.82 -20.66
CA ALA A 249 -11.22 14.31 -19.29
C ALA A 249 -11.80 13.25 -18.33
N MET A 250 -12.72 12.42 -18.82
CA MET A 250 -13.28 11.32 -18.05
C MET A 250 -12.23 10.24 -17.76
N SER A 251 -11.38 9.90 -18.74
CA SER A 251 -10.26 8.96 -18.51
C SER A 251 -9.27 9.47 -17.45
N VAL A 252 -8.95 10.77 -17.48
CA VAL A 252 -8.08 11.42 -16.48
C VAL A 252 -8.73 11.41 -15.10
N TYR A 253 -10.03 11.68 -15.02
CA TYR A 253 -10.79 11.63 -13.78
C TYR A 253 -10.86 10.21 -13.19
N ILE A 254 -11.14 9.21 -14.03
CA ILE A 254 -11.17 7.80 -13.65
C ILE A 254 -9.79 7.37 -13.10
N MET A 255 -8.71 7.65 -13.84
CA MET A 255 -7.38 7.29 -13.40
C MET A 255 -6.96 8.02 -12.12
N SER A 256 -7.32 9.31 -11.98
CA SER A 256 -7.10 10.08 -10.75
C SER A 256 -7.84 9.46 -9.57
N THR A 257 -9.07 8.99 -9.77
CA THR A 257 -9.88 8.30 -8.77
C THR A 257 -9.22 6.99 -8.33
N VAL A 258 -8.82 6.16 -9.30
CA VAL A 258 -8.13 4.88 -9.04
C VAL A 258 -6.82 5.13 -8.26
N LEU A 259 -6.03 6.13 -8.65
CA LEU A 259 -4.81 6.52 -7.95
C LEU A 259 -5.09 6.89 -6.49
N VAL A 260 -6.08 7.75 -6.23
CA VAL A 260 -6.46 8.17 -4.87
C VAL A 260 -6.86 6.99 -4.02
N VAL A 261 -7.71 6.10 -4.54
CA VAL A 261 -8.19 4.93 -3.79
C VAL A 261 -7.04 3.98 -3.47
N VAL A 262 -6.16 3.69 -4.43
CA VAL A 262 -5.02 2.79 -4.21
C VAL A 262 -4.04 3.37 -3.18
N MET A 263 -3.71 4.66 -3.28
CA MET A 263 -2.85 5.33 -2.30
C MET A 263 -3.49 5.36 -0.91
N TRP A 264 -4.79 5.62 -0.82
CA TRP A 264 -5.54 5.55 0.43
C TRP A 264 -5.51 4.16 1.04
N THR A 265 -5.72 3.11 0.25
CA THR A 265 -5.68 1.72 0.72
C THR A 265 -4.29 1.34 1.24
N LEU A 266 -3.21 1.77 0.57
CA LEU A 266 -1.85 1.55 1.06
C LEU A 266 -1.61 2.23 2.42
N VAL A 267 -2.08 3.46 2.60
CA VAL A 267 -1.97 4.19 3.87
C VAL A 267 -2.77 3.52 4.99
N ALA A 268 -3.96 3.00 4.67
CA ALA A 268 -4.78 2.26 5.63
C ALA A 268 -4.13 0.92 6.04
N ALA A 269 -3.57 0.19 5.07
CA ALA A 269 -2.97 -1.12 5.31
C ALA A 269 -1.62 -1.03 6.04
N ILE A 270 -0.70 -0.19 5.56
CA ILE A 270 0.71 -0.19 5.99
C ILE A 270 0.96 0.98 6.98
N PRO A 271 1.67 0.76 8.09
CA PRO A 271 2.01 1.82 9.04
C PRO A 271 2.76 2.94 8.34
N CYS A 272 2.28 4.17 8.49
CA CYS A 272 2.96 5.37 8.02
C CYS A 272 2.62 6.56 8.91
N GLN A 273 3.40 7.63 8.78
CA GLN A 273 3.36 8.78 9.69
C GLN A 273 2.03 9.55 9.60
N ASP A 274 1.45 9.85 10.77
CA ASP A 274 0.26 10.69 10.97
C ASP A 274 -0.92 10.32 10.05
N ARG A 275 -1.57 9.22 10.41
CA ARG A 275 -2.79 8.70 9.77
C ARG A 275 -4.08 9.13 10.48
N ALA A 276 -3.98 9.93 11.54
CA ALA A 276 -5.13 10.41 12.28
C ALA A 276 -6.06 11.20 11.35
N GLY A 277 -7.35 10.84 11.33
CA GLY A 277 -8.31 11.49 10.43
C GLY A 277 -8.19 11.10 8.96
N LEU A 278 -7.60 9.93 8.65
CA LEU A 278 -7.67 9.35 7.31
C LEU A 278 -9.13 9.31 6.82
N LEU A 279 -9.36 9.75 5.58
CA LEU A 279 -10.70 9.83 5.02
C LEU A 279 -11.41 8.47 5.06
N THR A 280 -12.66 8.46 5.52
CA THR A 280 -13.47 7.23 5.60
C THR A 280 -14.66 7.23 4.66
N HIS A 281 -14.85 8.32 3.92
CA HIS A 281 -15.93 8.46 2.95
C HIS A 281 -15.44 9.26 1.74
N PHE A 282 -15.64 8.70 0.55
CA PHE A 282 -15.39 9.38 -0.72
C PHE A 282 -16.71 9.68 -1.42
N ALA A 283 -17.25 10.88 -1.20
CA ALA A 283 -18.51 11.31 -1.80
C ALA A 283 -18.50 11.26 -3.34
N PHE A 284 -17.34 11.44 -3.97
CA PHE A 284 -17.19 11.43 -5.43
C PHE A 284 -17.40 10.05 -6.08
N LEU A 285 -17.27 8.94 -5.33
CA LEU A 285 -17.44 7.59 -5.87
C LEU A 285 -18.92 7.24 -6.11
N ARG A 286 -19.84 7.79 -5.31
CA ARG A 286 -21.26 7.40 -5.31
C ARG A 286 -22.05 7.81 -6.55
N GLN A 287 -21.49 8.68 -7.38
CA GLN A 287 -22.18 9.24 -8.54
C GLN A 287 -21.84 8.49 -9.85
N LEU A 288 -21.06 7.41 -9.77
CA LEU A 288 -20.42 6.78 -10.93
C LEU A 288 -20.84 5.31 -11.08
N GLY A 289 -21.45 4.96 -12.21
CA GLY A 289 -21.91 3.59 -12.49
C GLY A 289 -20.80 2.54 -12.43
N TRP A 290 -19.60 2.87 -12.94
CA TRP A 290 -18.42 1.99 -12.93
C TRP A 290 -17.73 1.90 -11.55
N ALA A 291 -18.01 2.84 -10.63
CA ALA A 291 -17.30 2.90 -9.34
C ALA A 291 -17.99 2.10 -8.23
N SER A 292 -19.09 1.40 -8.52
CA SER A 292 -19.81 0.58 -7.52
C SER A 292 -18.88 -0.45 -6.83
N PRO A 293 -18.05 -1.24 -7.54
CA PRO A 293 -17.13 -2.18 -6.90
C PRO A 293 -16.08 -1.49 -6.01
N ILE A 294 -15.59 -0.33 -6.47
CA ILE A 294 -14.59 0.48 -5.74
C ILE A 294 -15.22 1.06 -4.46
N THR A 295 -16.45 1.55 -4.56
CA THR A 295 -17.21 2.11 -3.42
C THR A 295 -17.41 1.04 -2.36
N GLY A 296 -17.89 -0.14 -2.77
CA GLY A 296 -18.09 -1.26 -1.83
C GLY A 296 -16.79 -1.68 -1.14
N LEU A 297 -15.68 -1.74 -1.88
CA LEU A 297 -14.36 -2.03 -1.28
C LEU A 297 -13.91 -0.94 -0.31
N GLN A 298 -14.09 0.32 -0.68
CA GLN A 298 -13.69 1.45 0.15
C GLN A 298 -14.51 1.52 1.45
N GLU A 299 -15.82 1.33 1.39
CA GLU A 299 -16.71 1.33 2.56
C GLU A 299 -16.29 0.22 3.55
N ARG A 300 -15.99 -0.99 3.06
CA ARG A 300 -15.49 -2.10 3.90
C ARG A 300 -14.18 -1.77 4.61
N ILE A 301 -13.17 -1.32 3.87
CA ILE A 301 -11.86 -0.97 4.45
C ILE A 301 -12.02 0.19 5.45
N ALA A 302 -12.90 1.15 5.17
CA ALA A 302 -13.15 2.28 6.06
C ALA A 302 -13.87 1.89 7.35
N GLU A 303 -14.76 0.90 7.31
CA GLU A 303 -15.38 0.33 8.52
C GLU A 303 -14.33 -0.34 9.41
N GLU A 304 -13.43 -1.13 8.84
CA GLU A 304 -12.32 -1.74 9.58
C GLU A 304 -11.36 -0.67 10.16
N TRP A 305 -11.06 0.37 9.38
CA TRP A 305 -10.27 1.50 9.85
C TRP A 305 -10.90 2.17 11.08
N LYS A 306 -12.21 2.47 11.05
CA LYS A 306 -12.94 3.09 12.18
C LYS A 306 -12.92 2.24 13.45
N LYS A 307 -12.97 0.91 13.31
CA LYS A 307 -12.88 -0.02 14.46
C LYS A 307 -11.50 0.06 15.12
N LYS A 308 -10.45 0.31 14.34
CA LYS A 308 -9.04 0.28 14.76
C LYS A 308 -8.49 1.64 15.19
N GLU A 309 -8.98 2.74 14.63
CA GLU A 309 -8.54 4.11 14.96
C GLU A 309 -8.62 4.39 16.47
N LYS A 310 -9.67 3.89 17.15
CA LYS A 310 -9.86 4.08 18.59
C LYS A 310 -8.82 3.38 19.48
N LYS A 311 -8.07 2.41 18.94
CA LYS A 311 -7.16 1.56 19.71
C LYS A 311 -5.67 1.92 19.52
N GLY A 312 -5.34 2.82 18.58
CA GLY A 312 -3.96 3.10 18.17
C GLY A 312 -3.38 1.89 17.44
N SER A 313 -3.50 1.87 16.11
CA SER A 313 -3.23 0.67 15.31
C SER A 313 -1.99 0.84 14.43
N ALA A 314 -1.21 -0.23 14.30
CA ALA A 314 -0.11 -0.35 13.34
C ALA A 314 -0.57 -0.43 11.86
N GLY A 315 -1.88 -0.31 11.59
CA GLY A 315 -2.46 -0.41 10.25
C GLY A 315 -3.34 -1.65 10.09
N LEU A 316 -3.93 -1.79 8.90
CA LEU A 316 -4.90 -2.84 8.62
C LEU A 316 -4.32 -4.06 7.90
N LEU A 317 -3.02 -4.09 7.57
CA LEU A 317 -2.37 -5.25 6.94
C LEU A 317 -2.62 -6.51 7.78
N ASP A 318 -3.25 -7.54 7.20
CA ASP A 318 -3.73 -8.71 7.97
C ASP A 318 -2.62 -9.37 8.79
N GLU A 319 -1.46 -9.61 8.18
CA GLU A 319 -0.32 -10.23 8.84
C GLU A 319 0.14 -9.41 10.06
N MET A 320 0.08 -8.08 9.99
CA MET A 320 0.39 -7.22 11.14
C MET A 320 -0.65 -7.35 12.25
N GLN A 321 -1.94 -7.43 11.90
CA GLN A 321 -3.00 -7.62 12.88
C GLN A 321 -2.91 -8.99 13.57
N ARG A 322 -2.55 -10.04 12.82
CA ARG A 322 -2.29 -11.37 13.36
C ARG A 322 -1.07 -11.36 14.28
N LEU A 323 0.00 -10.69 13.87
CA LEU A 323 1.20 -10.49 14.66
C LEU A 323 0.90 -9.83 16.01
N GLU A 324 0.12 -8.75 16.02
CA GLU A 324 -0.30 -8.04 17.23
C GLU A 324 -1.11 -8.96 18.17
N ARG A 325 -2.11 -9.68 17.63
CA ARG A 325 -2.95 -10.61 18.41
C ARG A 325 -2.14 -11.74 19.05
N CYS A 326 -1.30 -12.42 18.27
CA CYS A 326 -0.46 -13.51 18.78
C CYS A 326 0.54 -12.99 19.83
N SER A 327 1.08 -11.79 19.63
CA SER A 327 2.03 -11.19 20.57
C SER A 327 1.40 -10.89 21.91
N GLN A 328 0.19 -10.32 21.91
CA GLN A 328 -0.52 -10.01 23.15
C GLN A 328 -0.88 -11.28 23.94
N ARG A 329 -1.38 -12.32 23.26
CA ARG A 329 -1.66 -13.63 23.88
C ARG A 329 -0.41 -14.28 24.46
N LEU A 330 0.70 -14.26 23.74
CA LEU A 330 1.97 -14.84 24.22
C LEU A 330 2.57 -14.06 25.39
N ILE A 331 2.34 -12.74 25.49
CA ILE A 331 2.73 -11.95 26.67
C ILE A 331 1.90 -12.39 27.89
N GLU A 332 0.59 -12.54 27.74
CA GLU A 332 -0.31 -12.99 28.81
C GLU A 332 0.04 -14.41 29.29
N LEU A 333 0.35 -15.30 28.36
CA LEU A 333 0.86 -16.64 28.69
C LEU A 333 2.20 -16.54 29.42
N ALA A 334 3.15 -15.74 28.93
CA ALA A 334 4.45 -15.57 29.56
C ALA A 334 4.37 -15.00 30.99
N ASP A 335 3.39 -14.15 31.29
CA ASP A 335 3.15 -13.58 32.61
C ASP A 335 2.49 -14.57 33.58
N SER A 336 1.77 -15.58 33.07
CA SER A 336 1.09 -16.60 33.87
C SER A 336 1.90 -17.88 34.08
N VAL A 337 3.04 -18.07 33.40
CA VAL A 337 3.87 -19.28 33.54
C VAL A 337 4.44 -19.40 34.96
N GLN A 338 4.18 -20.54 35.60
CA GLN A 338 4.90 -21.00 36.79
C GLN A 338 5.75 -22.22 36.41
N PHE A 339 6.94 -22.35 36.99
CA PHE A 339 7.86 -23.44 36.67
C PHE A 339 7.85 -24.51 37.78
N PRO A 340 7.78 -25.81 37.45
CA PRO A 340 7.74 -26.40 36.10
C PRO A 340 6.42 -26.11 35.36
N VAL A 341 6.50 -25.90 34.04
CA VAL A 341 5.34 -25.50 33.20
C VAL A 341 4.36 -26.66 33.09
N GLU A 342 3.08 -26.38 33.34
CA GLU A 342 1.98 -27.33 33.16
C GLU A 342 1.87 -27.78 31.69
N ALA A 343 1.51 -29.05 31.48
CA ALA A 343 1.46 -29.63 30.14
C ALA A 343 0.44 -28.93 29.22
N GLU A 344 -0.69 -28.51 29.76
CA GLU A 344 -1.74 -27.77 29.03
C GLU A 344 -1.24 -26.39 28.59
N GLN A 345 -0.61 -25.64 29.49
CA GLN A 345 -0.05 -24.32 29.20
C GLN A 345 1.10 -24.39 28.19
N MET A 346 1.92 -25.44 28.27
CA MET A 346 2.99 -25.70 27.32
C MET A 346 2.44 -25.97 25.91
N GLU A 347 1.32 -26.70 25.81
CA GLU A 347 0.65 -26.95 24.54
C GLU A 347 0.02 -25.67 23.97
N GLU A 348 -0.58 -24.82 24.82
CA GLU A 348 -1.11 -23.53 24.40
C GLU A 348 -0.01 -22.59 23.88
N ILE A 349 1.12 -22.50 24.58
CA ILE A 349 2.31 -21.77 24.11
C ILE A 349 2.78 -22.33 22.77
N ARG A 350 2.79 -23.65 22.60
CA ARG A 350 3.20 -24.29 21.34
C ARG A 350 2.28 -23.90 20.17
N LEU A 351 0.97 -23.86 20.40
CA LEU A 351 -0.01 -23.45 19.38
C LEU A 351 0.16 -21.98 19.00
N GLN A 352 0.29 -21.08 19.99
CA GLN A 352 0.48 -19.65 19.73
C GLN A 352 1.82 -19.36 19.03
N VAL A 353 2.89 -20.07 19.40
CA VAL A 353 4.21 -19.96 18.73
C VAL A 353 4.16 -20.49 17.30
N ALA A 354 3.36 -21.54 17.04
CA ALA A 354 3.17 -22.05 15.69
C ALA A 354 2.44 -21.03 14.80
N GLU A 355 1.36 -20.41 15.30
CA GLU A 355 0.64 -19.33 14.61
C GLU A 355 1.57 -18.13 14.35
N LEU A 356 2.33 -17.68 15.37
CA LEU A 356 3.27 -16.58 15.22
C LEU A 356 4.36 -16.87 14.18
N ALA A 357 4.86 -18.11 14.15
CA ALA A 357 5.87 -18.53 13.18
C ALA A 357 5.33 -18.55 11.73
N GLU A 358 4.09 -19.00 11.54
CA GLU A 358 3.44 -19.03 10.23
C GLU A 358 3.20 -17.60 9.70
N VAL A 359 2.79 -16.67 10.56
CA VAL A 359 2.68 -15.24 10.19
C VAL A 359 4.05 -14.67 9.82
N CYS A 360 5.11 -14.92 10.60
CA CYS A 360 6.45 -14.46 10.26
C CYS A 360 6.93 -14.99 8.91
N GLN A 361 6.64 -16.25 8.59
CA GLN A 361 7.00 -16.85 7.31
C GLN A 361 6.27 -16.16 6.14
N LYS A 362 4.95 -15.95 6.26
CA LYS A 362 4.17 -15.21 5.26
C LYS A 362 4.72 -13.81 5.01
N MET A 363 5.13 -13.11 6.08
CA MET A 363 5.76 -11.80 5.99
C MET A 363 7.12 -11.86 5.29
N GLU A 364 7.98 -12.82 5.63
CA GLU A 364 9.30 -12.98 5.00
C GLU A 364 9.17 -13.18 3.48
N GLU A 365 8.26 -14.06 3.07
CA GLU A 365 8.02 -14.38 1.65
C GLU A 365 7.33 -13.22 0.91
N GLY A 366 6.44 -12.47 1.59
CA GLY A 366 5.57 -11.47 0.96
C GLY A 366 6.11 -10.04 0.93
N LEU A 367 6.84 -9.59 1.96
CA LEU A 367 7.19 -8.17 2.14
C LEU A 367 8.18 -7.67 1.09
N LEU A 368 9.19 -8.47 0.72
CA LEU A 368 10.17 -8.05 -0.28
C LEU A 368 9.53 -7.87 -1.68
N PRO A 369 8.74 -8.85 -2.19
CA PRO A 369 7.99 -8.63 -3.42
C PRO A 369 7.03 -7.44 -3.38
N LEU A 370 6.33 -7.23 -2.26
CA LEU A 370 5.45 -6.07 -2.09
C LEU A 370 6.23 -4.75 -2.20
N GLN A 371 7.39 -4.67 -1.53
CA GLN A 371 8.26 -3.49 -1.60
C GLN A 371 8.76 -3.23 -3.03
N HIS A 372 9.12 -4.28 -3.77
CA HIS A 372 9.51 -4.15 -5.19
C HIS A 372 8.37 -3.62 -6.05
N GLN A 373 7.15 -4.10 -5.83
CA GLN A 373 5.98 -3.67 -6.60
C GLN A 373 5.58 -2.22 -6.29
N ILE A 374 5.67 -1.78 -5.03
CA ILE A 374 5.49 -0.36 -4.67
C ILE A 374 6.53 0.52 -5.36
N ARG A 375 7.78 0.05 -5.44
CA ARG A 375 8.82 0.75 -6.23
C ARG A 375 8.48 0.77 -7.71
N GLU A 376 7.95 -0.30 -8.29
CA GLU A 376 7.49 -0.29 -9.69
C GLU A 376 6.40 0.78 -9.91
N VAL A 377 5.40 0.82 -9.02
CA VAL A 377 4.34 1.83 -9.03
C VAL A 377 4.92 3.25 -8.97
N PHE A 378 5.86 3.49 -8.05
CA PHE A 378 6.58 4.77 -7.95
C PHE A 378 7.23 5.16 -9.29
N HIS A 379 8.02 4.25 -9.89
CA HIS A 379 8.72 4.55 -11.14
C HIS A 379 7.77 4.77 -12.31
N ARG A 380 6.67 4.01 -12.39
CA ARG A 380 5.65 4.19 -13.43
C ARG A 380 4.92 5.52 -13.29
N ILE A 381 4.54 5.92 -12.08
CA ILE A 381 3.96 7.24 -11.81
C ILE A 381 4.95 8.35 -12.21
N ALA A 382 6.22 8.25 -11.81
CA ALA A 382 7.24 9.24 -12.14
C ALA A 382 7.45 9.36 -13.65
N LYS A 383 7.51 8.23 -14.36
CA LYS A 383 7.62 8.19 -15.83
C LYS A 383 6.40 8.78 -16.51
N SER A 384 5.20 8.43 -16.08
CA SER A 384 3.96 8.94 -16.65
C SER A 384 3.81 10.44 -16.39
N ARG A 385 4.22 10.93 -15.22
CA ARG A 385 4.31 12.37 -14.94
C ARG A 385 5.24 13.09 -15.92
N ALA A 386 6.43 12.55 -16.17
CA ALA A 386 7.37 13.13 -17.13
C ALA A 386 6.77 13.19 -18.54
N GLN A 387 6.10 12.12 -18.98
CA GLN A 387 5.43 12.08 -20.29
C GLN A 387 4.31 13.11 -20.40
N VAL A 388 3.50 13.32 -19.36
CA VAL A 388 2.47 14.37 -19.35
C VAL A 388 3.09 15.75 -19.48
N VAL A 389 4.21 16.02 -18.78
CA VAL A 389 4.93 17.30 -18.88
C VAL A 389 5.49 17.49 -20.30
N ASP A 390 6.10 16.46 -20.89
CA ASP A 390 6.62 16.52 -22.26
C ASP A 390 5.51 16.86 -23.28
N VAL A 391 4.30 16.31 -23.10
CA VAL A 391 3.14 16.61 -23.95
C VAL A 391 2.71 18.07 -23.82
N LEU A 392 2.69 18.63 -22.60
CA LEU A 392 2.38 20.04 -22.38
C LEU A 392 3.43 20.97 -23.01
N ASP A 393 4.70 20.63 -22.90
CA ASP A 393 5.79 21.40 -23.51
C ASP A 393 5.69 21.39 -25.05
N GLN A 394 5.29 20.26 -25.64
CA GLN A 394 5.02 20.16 -27.07
C GLN A 394 3.80 21.01 -27.48
N ALA A 395 2.72 20.96 -26.70
CA ALA A 395 1.53 21.76 -26.94
C ALA A 395 1.84 23.26 -26.93
N ALA A 396 2.64 23.72 -25.96
CA ALA A 396 3.08 25.11 -25.85
C ALA A 396 3.91 25.55 -27.08
N LYS A 397 4.86 24.71 -27.53
CA LYS A 397 5.66 24.98 -28.73
C LYS A 397 4.81 25.11 -30.00
N LEU A 398 3.83 24.23 -30.18
CA LEU A 398 2.92 24.28 -31.32
C LEU A 398 2.05 25.53 -31.30
N SER A 399 1.57 25.95 -30.12
CA SER A 399 0.81 27.20 -29.97
C SER A 399 1.65 28.43 -30.33
N THR A 400 2.93 28.45 -29.94
CA THR A 400 3.84 29.57 -30.27
C THR A 400 4.25 29.62 -31.74
N ALA A 401 4.26 28.47 -32.43
CA ALA A 401 4.58 28.41 -33.87
C ALA A 401 3.39 28.79 -34.77
N ALA A 402 2.17 28.77 -34.23
CA ALA A 402 0.94 29.12 -34.93
C ALA A 402 0.52 30.60 -34.75
N SER A 403 1.22 31.35 -33.88
CA SER A 403 1.05 32.78 -33.64
C SER A 403 2.15 33.57 -34.35
#